data_AF-A0A2R6HXA6-F1
#
_entry.id   AF-A0A2R6HXA6-F1
#
_cell.length_a   1.000
_cell.length_b   1.000
_cell.length_c   1.000
_cell.angle_alpha   90.00
_cell.angle_beta   90.00
_cell.angle_gamma   90.00
#
_symmetry.space_group_name_H-M   'P 1'
#
loop_
_entity.id
_entity.type
_entity.pdbx_description
1 polymer ?
#
loop_
_entity_poly.entity_id
_entity_poly.type
_entity_poly.pdbx_seq_one_letter_code
_entity_poly.pdbx_strand_id
1 'polypeptide(L)'
;MRSILSTGEREVARRLTDGDSLAEIAEARDDSVETVERHVDRIREKTERAFATLAASPFTEEFAGDLDEPTRRRLNEATADGE
;
A
#
# COMPACT_ATOMS: atom_id res chain seq x y z
N MET A 1 -13.24 5.91 -7.16
CA MET A 1 -11.97 5.28 -7.59
C MET A 1 -12.03 3.79 -7.29
N ARG A 2 -11.72 2.93 -8.28
CA ARG A 2 -11.53 1.50 -8.04
C ARG A 2 -10.14 1.32 -7.42
N SER A 3 -10.05 0.68 -6.26
CA SER A 3 -8.76 0.42 -5.60
C SER A 3 -7.92 -0.56 -6.42
N ILE A 4 -6.59 -0.37 -6.44
CA ILE A 4 -5.63 -1.33 -7.01
C ILE A 4 -5.59 -2.65 -6.21
N LEU A 5 -6.02 -2.61 -4.95
CA LEU A 5 -6.10 -3.76 -4.06
C LEU A 5 -7.48 -4.42 -4.15
N SER A 6 -7.47 -5.75 -4.15
CA SER A 6 -8.67 -6.58 -3.97
C SER A 6 -9.28 -6.35 -2.57
N THR A 7 -10.53 -6.79 -2.37
CA THR A 7 -11.20 -6.65 -1.07
C THR A 7 -10.42 -7.34 0.06
N GLY A 8 -9.89 -8.54 -0.19
CA GLY A 8 -9.08 -9.26 0.80
C GLY A 8 -7.75 -8.57 1.10
N GLU A 9 -7.05 -8.05 0.09
CA GLU A 9 -5.82 -7.30 0.28
C GLU A 9 -6.06 -5.98 1.04
N ARG A 10 -7.20 -5.30 0.81
CA ARG A 10 -7.57 -4.10 1.55
C ARG A 10 -7.80 -4.37 3.03
N GLU A 11 -8.44 -5.49 3.33
CA GLU A 11 -8.68 -5.91 4.71
C GLU A 11 -7.36 -6.22 5.44
N VAL A 12 -6.45 -6.97 4.79
CA VAL A 12 -5.10 -7.26 5.31
C VAL A 12 -4.31 -5.96 5.53
N ALA A 13 -4.28 -5.06 4.54
CA ALA A 13 -3.59 -3.77 4.66
C ALA A 13 -4.14 -2.91 5.79
N ARG A 14 -5.48 -2.90 5.98
CA ARG A 14 -6.12 -2.16 7.07
C ARG A 14 -5.69 -2.72 8.43
N ARG A 15 -5.77 -4.03 8.64
CA ARG A 15 -5.37 -4.65 9.91
C ARG A 15 -3.89 -4.43 10.24
N LEU A 16 -3.01 -4.50 9.25
CA LEU A 16 -1.60 -4.14 9.43
C LEU A 16 -1.41 -2.68 9.86
N THR A 17 -2.22 -1.77 9.31
CA THR A 17 -2.21 -0.34 9.69
C THR A 17 -2.74 -0.14 11.11
N ASP A 18 -3.72 -0.94 11.52
CA ASP A 18 -4.30 -0.92 12.87
C ASP A 18 -3.35 -1.56 13.93
N GLY A 19 -2.27 -2.21 13.49
CA GLY A 19 -1.22 -2.76 14.34
C GLY A 19 -1.30 -4.28 14.56
N ASP A 20 -2.22 -4.98 13.88
CA ASP A 20 -2.37 -6.43 14.00
C ASP A 20 -1.14 -7.15 13.42
N SER A 21 -0.69 -8.19 14.12
CA SER A 21 0.33 -9.11 13.63
C SER A 21 -0.21 -10.04 12.54
N LEU A 22 0.67 -10.63 11.73
CA LEU A 22 0.28 -11.60 10.70
C LEU A 22 -0.49 -12.80 11.26
N ALA A 23 -0.16 -13.22 12.49
CA ALA A 23 -0.85 -14.30 13.18
C ALA A 23 -2.28 -13.91 13.58
N GLU A 24 -2.49 -12.69 14.10
CA GLU A 24 -3.82 -12.18 14.43
C GLU A 24 -4.69 -12.00 13.18
N ILE A 25 -4.08 -11.56 12.07
CA ILE A 25 -4.77 -11.44 10.79
C ILE A 25 -5.16 -12.82 10.24
N ALA A 26 -4.28 -13.81 10.35
CA ALA A 26 -4.53 -15.18 9.92
C ALA A 26 -5.69 -15.81 10.70
N GLU A 27 -5.64 -15.69 12.03
CA GLU A 27 -6.71 -16.15 12.94
C GLU A 27 -8.05 -15.48 12.60
N ALA A 28 -8.07 -14.15 12.46
CA ALA A 28 -9.30 -13.41 12.16
C ALA A 28 -9.88 -13.72 10.76
N ARG A 29 -9.12 -14.37 9.89
CA ARG A 29 -9.51 -14.76 8.53
C ARG A 29 -9.76 -16.26 8.40
N ASP A 30 -9.58 -17.04 9.47
CA ASP A 30 -9.58 -18.51 9.43
C ASP A 30 -8.63 -19.02 8.32
N ASP A 31 -7.43 -18.45 8.26
CA ASP A 31 -6.44 -18.72 7.21
C ASP A 31 -5.04 -18.98 7.83
N SER A 32 -4.11 -19.39 6.99
CA SER A 32 -2.70 -19.59 7.33
C SER A 32 -1.91 -18.28 7.31
N VAL A 33 -0.91 -18.16 8.19
CA VAL A 33 0.05 -17.04 8.18
C VAL A 33 0.73 -16.90 6.81
N GLU A 34 1.13 -18.03 6.19
CA GLU A 34 1.73 -18.04 4.85
C GLU A 34 0.81 -17.41 3.78
N THR A 35 -0.50 -17.61 3.89
CA THR A 35 -1.45 -16.99 2.97
C THR A 35 -1.57 -15.48 3.22
N VAL A 36 -1.54 -15.04 4.47
CA VAL A 36 -1.48 -13.62 4.80
C VAL A 36 -0.18 -12.99 4.27
N GLU A 37 0.96 -13.64 4.43
CA GLU A 37 2.25 -13.19 3.87
C GLU A 37 2.18 -12.99 2.36
N ARG A 38 1.63 -13.96 1.62
CA ARG A 38 1.41 -13.79 0.16
C ARG A 38 0.50 -12.61 -0.17
N HIS A 39 -0.49 -12.30 0.66
CA HIS A 39 -1.30 -11.11 0.46
C HIS A 39 -0.48 -9.83 0.66
N VAL A 40 0.40 -9.79 1.67
CA VAL A 40 1.31 -8.68 1.91
C VAL A 40 2.26 -8.47 0.73
N ASP A 41 2.86 -9.54 0.20
CA ASP A 41 3.75 -9.46 -0.95
C ASP A 41 3.04 -8.89 -2.18
N ARG A 42 1.82 -9.33 -2.47
CA ARG A 42 1.02 -8.78 -3.57
C ARG A 42 0.63 -7.31 -3.34
N ILE A 43 0.37 -6.91 -2.10
CA ILE A 43 0.11 -5.51 -1.75
C ILE A 43 1.33 -4.66 -2.08
N ARG A 44 2.53 -5.10 -1.67
CA ARG A 44 3.80 -4.43 -1.97
C ARG A 44 4.02 -4.31 -3.47
N GLU A 45 3.95 -5.41 -4.20
CA GLU A 45 4.13 -5.45 -5.66
C GLU A 45 3.17 -4.49 -6.40
N LYS A 46 1.89 -4.49 -6.03
CA LYS A 46 0.89 -3.61 -6.64
C LYS A 46 1.15 -2.14 -6.32
N THR A 47 1.59 -1.86 -5.10
CA THR A 47 1.89 -0.53 -4.62
C THR A 47 3.13 0.03 -5.32
N GLU A 48 4.20 -0.77 -5.42
CA GLU A 48 5.41 -0.44 -6.19
C GLU A 48 5.10 -0.17 -7.66
N ARG A 49 4.30 -1.04 -8.31
CA ARG A 49 3.89 -0.83 -9.71
C ARG A 49 3.09 0.45 -9.88
N ALA A 50 2.19 0.77 -8.94
CA ALA A 50 1.42 2.00 -8.97
C ALA A 50 2.35 3.21 -8.82
N PHE A 51 3.30 3.18 -7.89
CA PHE A 51 4.29 4.25 -7.71
C PHE A 51 5.19 4.42 -8.92
N ALA A 52 5.69 3.33 -9.52
CA ALA A 52 6.49 3.39 -10.74
C ALA A 52 5.69 3.99 -11.91
N THR A 53 4.40 3.64 -12.02
CA THR A 53 3.49 4.21 -13.03
C THR A 53 3.27 5.70 -12.80
N LEU A 54 3.10 6.12 -11.55
CA LEU A 54 3.00 7.53 -11.19
C LEU A 54 4.33 8.23 -11.52
N ALA A 55 5.48 7.73 -11.07
CA ALA A 55 6.78 8.34 -11.34
C ALA A 55 7.08 8.51 -12.85
N ALA A 56 6.62 7.58 -13.69
CA ALA A 56 6.77 7.66 -15.14
C ALA A 56 5.75 8.57 -15.83
N SER A 57 4.70 9.02 -15.13
CA SER A 57 3.64 9.85 -15.72
C SER A 57 4.13 11.29 -15.90
N PRO A 58 3.97 11.89 -17.10
CA PRO A 58 4.39 13.26 -17.37
C PRO A 58 3.58 14.31 -16.58
N PHE A 59 2.45 13.90 -16.00
CA PHE A 59 1.61 14.75 -15.17
C PHE A 59 2.01 14.73 -13.69
N THR A 60 2.96 13.89 -13.28
CA THR A 60 3.26 13.70 -11.86
C THR A 60 3.89 14.92 -11.21
N GLU A 61 4.71 15.68 -11.93
CA GLU A 61 5.24 16.95 -11.46
C GLU A 61 4.14 18.03 -11.35
N GLU A 62 3.19 18.03 -12.29
CA GLU A 62 2.03 18.92 -12.29
C GLU A 62 1.10 18.61 -11.10
N PHE A 63 0.76 17.32 -10.90
CA PHE A 63 -0.05 16.87 -9.77
C PHE A 63 0.66 17.03 -8.43
N ALA A 64 1.99 16.88 -8.36
CA ALA A 64 2.73 17.09 -7.12
C ALA A 64 2.68 18.57 -6.67
N GLY A 65 2.55 19.50 -7.60
CA GLY A 65 2.31 20.93 -7.32
C GLY A 65 0.92 21.22 -6.76
N ASP A 66 -0.07 20.40 -7.11
CA ASP A 66 -1.46 20.50 -6.63
C ASP A 66 -1.70 19.77 -5.29
N LEU A 67 -0.74 18.97 -4.81
CA LEU A 67 -0.85 18.31 -3.51
C LEU A 67 -0.60 19.30 -2.37
N ASP A 68 -1.54 19.37 -1.42
CA ASP A 68 -1.32 20.10 -0.18
C ASP A 68 -0.05 19.60 0.53
N GLU A 69 0.71 20.53 1.13
CA GLU A 69 1.98 20.26 1.80
C GLU A 69 1.99 19.03 2.75
N PRO A 70 0.97 18.79 3.60
CA PRO A 70 0.92 17.58 4.43
C PRO A 70 0.80 16.28 3.64
N THR A 71 0.07 16.29 2.51
CA THR A 71 -0.11 15.12 1.65
C THR A 71 1.19 14.82 0.89
N ARG A 72 1.84 15.87 0.37
CA ARG A 72 3.15 15.76 -0.30
C ARG A 72 4.23 15.21 0.64
N ARG A 73 4.25 15.66 1.91
CA ARG A 73 5.21 15.19 2.92
C ARG A 73 5.07 13.70 3.20
N ARG A 74 3.85 13.22 3.43
CA ARG A 74 3.56 11.79 3.64
C ARG A 74 3.95 10.92 2.45
N LEU A 75 3.71 11.41 1.24
CA LEU A 75 4.12 10.73 0.01
C LEU A 75 5.64 10.59 -0.07
N ASN A 76 6.37 11.68 0.17
CA ASN A 76 7.83 11.66 0.16
C ASN A 76 8.43 10.74 1.22
N GLU A 77 7.88 10.75 2.45
CA GLU A 77 8.28 9.84 3.53
C GLU A 77 8.07 8.38 3.13
N ALA A 78 6.89 8.05 2.58
CA ALA A 78 6.56 6.69 2.17
C ALA A 78 7.43 6.15 1.02
N THR A 79 7.99 7.01 0.17
CA THR A 79 8.92 6.62 -0.90
C THR A 79 10.39 6.69 -0.51
N ALA A 80 10.75 7.40 0.56
CA ALA A 80 12.14 7.53 1.02
C ALA A 80 12.62 6.31 1.83
N ASP A 81 11.71 5.56 2.46
CA ASP A 81 12.03 4.34 3.23
C ASP A 81 12.29 3.08 2.37
N GLY A 82 12.31 3.22 1.04
CA GLY A 82 12.47 2.12 0.07
C GLY A 82 13.86 1.99 -0.57
N GLU A 83 14.86 2.77 -0.13
CA GLU A 83 16.26 2.72 -0.60
C GLU A 83 17.19 1.90 0.31
#